data_AF-A0A951V2C6-F1
#
_entry.id   AF-A0A951V2C6-F1
#
_cell.length_a   1.000
_cell.length_b   1.000
_cell.length_c   1.000
_cell.angle_alpha   90.00
_cell.angle_beta   90.00
_cell.angle_gamma   90.00
#
_symmetry.space_group_name_H-M   'P 1'
#
loop_
_entity.id
_entity.type
_entity.pdbx_description
1 polymer ?
#
loop_
_entity_poly.entity_id
_entity_poly.type
_entity_poly.pdbx_seq_one_letter_code
_entity_poly.pdbx_strand_id
1 'polypeptide(L)'
;MLFFSAFFLLLIPLLISSGLGGFAGSVGLYFHTFEFNSGILSLFRQTAMMISGWDLVFLFGPLLALLTLVLLIALYITRNNEDPFIAIETMLFSLTVYYLLTSTVHPWYISTILIISLFTRFRYPVLWSFLVFLSYFTYRSEAFAESNVILITEYFLLYTFISFELFWKGRRENVSGLRTMHDKNIKHGNVSSETRIDRQHREYDK
;
A
#
# COMPACT_ATOMS: atom_id res chain seq x y z
N MET A 1 -1.72 32.66 5.25
CA MET A 1 -2.97 33.20 5.84
C MET A 1 -4.11 33.27 4.82
N LEU A 2 -3.93 33.83 3.63
CA LEU A 2 -4.98 33.90 2.58
C LEU A 2 -5.59 32.54 2.18
N PHE A 3 -4.77 31.49 2.07
CA PHE A 3 -5.25 30.15 1.70
C PHE A 3 -6.20 29.54 2.76
N PHE A 4 -5.84 29.69 4.04
CA PHE A 4 -6.70 29.24 5.14
C PHE A 4 -7.99 30.06 5.20
N SER A 5 -7.93 31.38 5.05
CA SER A 5 -9.15 32.21 4.97
C SER A 5 -10.05 31.82 3.80
N ALA A 6 -9.49 31.55 2.61
CA ALA A 6 -10.26 31.12 1.45
C ALA A 6 -10.92 29.74 1.67
N PHE A 7 -10.20 28.80 2.29
CA PHE A 7 -10.75 27.50 2.69
C PHE A 7 -11.93 27.65 3.66
N PHE A 8 -11.80 28.48 4.69
CA PHE A 8 -12.88 28.74 5.64
C PHE A 8 -14.06 29.49 5.01
N LEU A 9 -13.82 30.45 4.10
CA LEU A 9 -14.87 31.13 3.35
C LEU A 9 -15.66 30.16 2.45
N LEU A 10 -14.99 29.19 1.82
CA LEU A 10 -15.63 28.15 1.01
C LEU A 10 -16.44 27.14 1.84
N LEU A 11 -16.14 27.01 3.14
CA LEU A 11 -16.91 26.17 4.07
C LEU A 11 -18.20 26.83 4.56
N ILE A 12 -18.35 28.16 4.44
CA ILE A 12 -19.52 28.89 4.95
C ILE A 12 -20.84 28.39 4.33
N PRO A 13 -20.98 28.23 2.99
CA PRO A 13 -22.21 27.71 2.40
C PRO A 13 -22.59 26.32 2.90
N LEU A 14 -21.59 25.44 3.08
CA LEU A 14 -21.77 24.06 3.57
C LEU A 14 -22.29 24.02 5.02
N LEU A 15 -21.79 24.94 5.86
CA LEU A 15 -22.22 25.05 7.26
C LEU A 15 -23.61 25.66 7.41
N ILE A 16 -24.03 26.53 6.49
CA ILE A 16 -25.35 27.19 6.54
C ILE A 16 -26.47 26.31 5.98
N SER A 17 -26.24 25.58 4.87
CA SER A 17 -27.32 24.86 4.16
C SER A 17 -27.83 23.60 4.87
N SER A 18 -26.95 22.90 5.58
CA SER A 18 -27.22 21.58 6.16
C SER A 18 -26.65 21.41 7.58
N GLY A 19 -25.88 22.38 8.07
CA GLY A 19 -25.18 22.30 9.35
C GLY A 19 -24.17 21.15 9.43
N LEU A 20 -23.54 21.02 10.60
CA LEU A 20 -22.66 19.89 10.91
C LEU A 20 -23.42 18.54 10.93
N GLY A 21 -24.73 18.56 11.23
CA GLY A 21 -25.58 17.37 11.27
C GLY A 21 -25.82 16.75 9.88
N GLY A 22 -26.16 17.57 8.87
CA GLY A 22 -26.33 17.07 7.51
C GLY A 22 -25.00 16.62 6.86
N PHE A 23 -23.90 17.29 7.21
CA PHE A 23 -22.56 16.84 6.83
C PHE A 23 -22.22 15.48 7.46
N ALA A 24 -22.37 15.33 8.78
CA ALA A 24 -22.12 14.06 9.47
C ALA A 24 -23.02 12.94 8.95
N GLY A 25 -24.30 13.24 8.65
CA GLY A 25 -25.22 12.29 8.02
C GLY A 25 -24.77 11.86 6.63
N SER A 26 -24.28 12.79 5.80
CA SER A 26 -23.76 12.49 4.45
C SER A 26 -22.47 11.66 4.51
N VAL A 27 -21.58 11.97 5.45
CA VAL A 27 -20.36 11.18 5.70
C VAL A 27 -20.73 9.78 6.19
N GLY A 28 -21.69 9.66 7.11
CA GLY A 28 -22.21 8.37 7.56
C GLY A 28 -22.79 7.55 6.41
N LEU A 29 -23.65 8.17 5.59
CA LEU A 29 -24.25 7.52 4.42
C LEU A 29 -23.17 7.07 3.41
N TYR A 30 -22.13 7.88 3.21
CA TYR A 30 -21.01 7.51 2.34
C TYR A 30 -20.37 6.18 2.76
N PHE A 31 -20.01 6.04 4.04
CA PHE A 31 -19.36 4.83 4.54
C PHE A 31 -20.31 3.63 4.68
N HIS A 32 -21.62 3.85 4.74
CA HIS A 32 -22.62 2.78 4.88
C HIS A 32 -23.23 2.30 3.55
N THR A 33 -23.18 3.11 2.49
CA THR A 33 -23.89 2.80 1.24
C THR A 33 -22.95 2.64 0.06
N PHE A 34 -21.77 3.27 0.07
CA PHE A 34 -20.83 3.13 -1.03
C PHE A 34 -19.89 1.95 -0.78
N GLU A 35 -20.09 0.92 -1.59
CA GLU A 35 -19.18 -0.19 -1.75
C GLU A 35 -18.82 -0.26 -3.24
N PHE A 36 -17.53 -0.07 -3.54
CA PHE A 36 -17.03 -0.18 -4.90
C PHE A 36 -15.62 -0.76 -4.87
N ASN A 37 -15.39 -1.84 -5.61
CA ASN A 37 -14.14 -2.60 -5.59
C ASN A 37 -13.77 -2.97 -4.14
N SER A 38 -14.73 -3.50 -3.37
CA SER A 38 -14.60 -3.71 -1.93
C SER A 38 -13.87 -5.02 -1.59
N GLY A 39 -12.65 -5.22 -2.10
CA GLY A 39 -11.89 -6.48 -2.06
C GLY A 39 -12.12 -7.39 -0.86
N ILE A 40 -11.50 -7.08 0.29
CA ILE A 40 -11.60 -7.91 1.50
C ILE A 40 -13.00 -7.89 2.12
N LEU A 41 -13.68 -6.75 2.11
CA LEU A 41 -15.02 -6.61 2.69
C LEU A 41 -16.05 -7.49 1.96
N SER A 42 -15.99 -7.56 0.63
CA SER A 42 -16.88 -8.36 -0.19
C SER A 42 -16.74 -9.87 0.09
N LEU A 43 -15.53 -10.33 0.42
CA LEU A 43 -15.26 -11.72 0.82
C LEU A 43 -15.87 -12.02 2.19
N PHE A 44 -15.69 -11.11 3.17
CA PHE A 44 -16.32 -11.26 4.49
C PHE A 44 -17.85 -11.18 4.41
N ARG A 45 -18.40 -10.28 3.59
CA ARG A 45 -19.83 -10.16 3.37
C ARG A 45 -20.42 -11.46 2.78
N GLN A 46 -19.78 -12.00 1.74
CA GLN A 46 -20.22 -13.26 1.12
C GLN A 46 -20.18 -14.44 2.11
N THR A 47 -19.09 -14.58 2.87
CA THR A 47 -18.97 -15.66 3.86
C THR A 47 -19.97 -15.50 5.01
N ALA A 48 -20.20 -14.27 5.49
CA ALA A 48 -21.18 -13.98 6.52
C ALA A 48 -22.63 -14.24 6.05
N MET A 49 -22.95 -13.89 4.80
CA MET A 49 -24.24 -14.24 4.20
C MET A 49 -24.44 -15.76 4.10
N MET A 50 -23.40 -16.52 3.76
CA MET A 50 -23.49 -17.99 3.69
C MET A 50 -23.69 -18.65 5.06
N ILE A 51 -23.07 -18.12 6.12
CA ILE A 51 -23.11 -18.71 7.47
C ILE A 51 -24.35 -18.27 8.24
N SER A 52 -24.60 -16.96 8.28
CA SER A 52 -25.61 -16.37 9.16
C SER A 52 -26.92 -16.04 8.42
N GLY A 53 -26.88 -15.90 7.09
CA GLY A 53 -28.03 -15.43 6.30
C GLY A 53 -28.29 -13.92 6.40
N TRP A 54 -27.45 -13.18 7.13
CA TRP A 54 -27.56 -11.73 7.34
C TRP A 54 -26.38 -11.00 6.70
N ASP A 55 -26.61 -9.77 6.27
CA ASP A 55 -25.56 -8.86 5.84
C ASP A 55 -24.91 -8.20 7.07
N LEU A 56 -23.69 -8.63 7.40
CA LEU A 56 -22.93 -8.14 8.55
C LEU A 56 -21.96 -6.99 8.19
N VAL A 57 -22.15 -6.28 7.07
CA VAL A 57 -21.31 -5.13 6.67
C VAL A 57 -21.15 -4.11 7.79
N PHE A 58 -22.21 -3.84 8.55
CA PHE A 58 -22.17 -2.90 9.69
C PHE A 58 -21.17 -3.30 10.79
N LEU A 59 -20.86 -4.59 10.92
CA LEU A 59 -19.85 -5.08 11.86
C LEU A 59 -18.44 -5.07 11.24
N PHE A 60 -18.31 -5.50 9.98
CA PHE A 60 -17.01 -5.62 9.33
C PHE A 60 -16.39 -4.28 8.94
N GLY A 61 -17.18 -3.27 8.59
CA GLY A 61 -16.66 -1.94 8.25
C GLY A 61 -15.80 -1.33 9.37
N PRO A 62 -16.34 -1.14 10.59
CA PRO A 62 -15.56 -0.63 11.73
C PRO A 62 -14.37 -1.53 12.10
N LEU A 63 -14.53 -2.85 12.00
CA LEU A 63 -13.46 -3.80 12.30
C LEU A 63 -12.28 -3.66 11.32
N LEU A 64 -12.56 -3.54 10.02
CA LEU A 64 -11.55 -3.33 8.98
C LEU A 64 -10.87 -1.97 9.13
N ALA A 65 -11.60 -0.92 9.51
CA ALA A 65 -11.03 0.39 9.79
C ALA A 65 -10.05 0.34 10.97
N LEU A 66 -10.43 -0.34 12.07
CA LEU A 66 -9.55 -0.55 13.22
C LEU A 66 -8.32 -1.39 12.85
N LEU A 67 -8.52 -2.47 12.10
CA LEU A 67 -7.42 -3.31 11.61
C LEU A 67 -6.44 -2.50 10.75
N THR A 68 -6.98 -1.65 9.86
CA THR A 68 -6.17 -0.75 9.02
C THR A 68 -5.31 0.15 9.89
N LEU A 69 -5.91 0.83 10.88
CA LEU A 69 -5.18 1.72 11.79
C LEU A 69 -4.03 0.99 12.51
N VAL A 70 -4.31 -0.20 13.05
CA VAL A 70 -3.30 -1.02 13.74
C VAL A 70 -2.15 -1.39 12.81
N LEU A 71 -2.44 -1.81 11.57
CA LEU A 71 -1.43 -2.17 10.59
C LEU A 71 -0.58 -0.96 10.15
N LEU A 72 -1.18 0.22 10.00
CA LEU A 72 -0.46 1.44 9.67
C LEU A 72 0.52 1.84 10.80
N ILE A 73 0.06 1.78 12.05
CA ILE A 73 0.92 2.05 13.22
C ILE A 73 2.05 1.02 13.28
N ALA A 74 1.75 -0.26 13.07
CA ALA A 74 2.76 -1.31 13.05
C ALA A 74 3.79 -1.08 11.95
N LEU A 75 3.37 -0.74 10.72
CA LEU A 75 4.28 -0.42 9.61
C LEU A 75 5.17 0.79 9.93
N TYR A 76 4.60 1.83 10.55
CA TYR A 76 5.35 3.02 10.93
C TYR A 76 6.43 2.71 11.97
N ILE A 77 6.10 1.97 13.03
CA ILE A 77 7.04 1.69 14.14
C ILE A 77 8.11 0.66 13.75
N THR A 78 7.80 -0.29 12.86
CA THR A 78 8.72 -1.38 12.49
C THR A 78 9.78 -0.99 11.46
N ARG A 79 9.61 0.13 10.75
CA ARG A 79 10.51 0.55 9.66
C ARG A 79 11.32 1.78 10.05
N ASN A 80 12.58 1.82 9.60
CA ASN A 80 13.44 2.98 9.80
C ASN A 80 13.08 4.11 8.82
N ASN A 81 12.05 4.88 9.16
CA ASN A 81 11.52 5.96 8.31
C ASN A 81 12.39 7.23 8.32
N GLU A 82 13.56 7.21 8.96
CA GLU A 82 14.56 8.29 8.85
C GLU A 82 15.21 8.32 7.45
N ASP A 83 15.33 7.17 6.80
CA ASP A 83 15.76 7.09 5.41
C ASP A 83 14.60 7.45 4.48
N PRO A 84 14.74 8.45 3.59
CA PRO A 84 13.67 8.91 2.72
C PRO A 84 13.18 7.83 1.73
N PHE A 85 14.04 6.93 1.27
CA PHE A 85 13.63 5.82 0.39
C PHE A 85 12.82 4.79 1.16
N ILE A 86 13.20 4.48 2.41
CA ILE A 86 12.42 3.59 3.28
C ILE A 86 11.07 4.24 3.61
N ALA A 87 11.03 5.54 3.90
CA ALA A 87 9.81 6.27 4.17
C ALA A 87 8.83 6.22 2.99
N ILE A 88 9.30 6.44 1.76
CA ILE A 88 8.48 6.34 0.54
C ILE A 88 7.95 4.91 0.36
N GLU A 89 8.76 3.87 0.60
CA GLU A 89 8.26 2.49 0.60
C GLU A 89 7.19 2.27 1.68
N THR A 90 7.40 2.79 2.89
CA THR A 90 6.42 2.71 3.99
C THR A 90 5.11 3.41 3.61
N MET A 91 5.16 4.56 2.93
CA MET A 91 3.97 5.26 2.42
C MET A 91 3.23 4.43 1.37
N LEU A 92 3.97 3.80 0.45
CA LEU A 92 3.40 2.91 -0.56
C LEU A 92 2.66 1.72 0.10
N PHE A 93 3.30 1.07 1.06
CA PHE A 93 2.70 -0.05 1.79
C PHE A 93 1.51 0.38 2.63
N SER A 94 1.58 1.55 3.27
CA SER A 94 0.49 2.10 4.06
C SER A 94 -0.76 2.33 3.20
N LEU A 95 -0.60 3.00 2.06
CA LEU A 95 -1.71 3.21 1.12
C LEU A 95 -2.24 1.90 0.55
N THR A 96 -1.37 0.93 0.30
CA THR A 96 -1.77 -0.40 -0.17
C THR A 96 -2.60 -1.13 0.88
N VAL A 97 -2.18 -1.16 2.14
CA VAL A 97 -2.96 -1.73 3.24
C VAL A 97 -4.31 -1.04 3.37
N TYR A 98 -4.32 0.30 3.34
CA TYR A 98 -5.55 1.09 3.42
C TYR A 98 -6.51 0.75 2.27
N TYR A 99 -6.04 0.72 1.02
CA TYR A 99 -6.88 0.42 -0.14
C TYR A 99 -7.31 -1.05 -0.22
N LEU A 100 -6.54 -1.99 0.34
CA LEU A 100 -6.98 -3.40 0.39
C LEU A 100 -8.10 -3.63 1.42
N LEU A 101 -8.19 -2.79 2.46
CA LEU A 101 -9.11 -2.97 3.59
C LEU A 101 -10.31 -2.01 3.58
N THR A 102 -10.29 -0.98 2.74
CA THR A 102 -11.42 -0.05 2.59
C THR A 102 -12.58 -0.67 1.81
N SER A 103 -13.79 -0.15 2.01
CA SER A 103 -14.99 -0.55 1.26
C SER A 103 -15.07 0.05 -0.14
N THR A 104 -14.27 1.07 -0.43
CA THR A 104 -14.35 1.82 -1.69
C THR A 104 -12.96 2.10 -2.27
N VAL A 105 -12.66 1.51 -3.43
CA VAL A 105 -11.42 1.73 -4.20
C VAL A 105 -11.73 2.14 -5.63
N HIS A 106 -11.55 3.43 -5.93
CA HIS A 106 -11.68 3.92 -7.29
C HIS A 106 -10.34 3.97 -8.04
N PRO A 107 -10.32 3.92 -9.38
CA PRO A 107 -9.09 3.96 -10.18
C PRO A 107 -8.22 5.17 -9.88
N TRP A 108 -8.82 6.32 -9.56
CA TRP A 108 -8.06 7.51 -9.21
C TRP A 108 -7.34 7.37 -7.86
N TYR A 109 -7.80 6.52 -6.93
CA TYR A 109 -7.04 6.20 -5.71
C TYR A 109 -5.75 5.43 -6.05
N ILE A 110 -5.84 4.50 -7.00
CA ILE A 110 -4.69 3.71 -7.47
C ILE A 110 -3.64 4.58 -8.17
N SER A 111 -4.03 5.69 -8.78
CA SER A 111 -3.07 6.65 -9.36
C SER A 111 -2.07 7.19 -8.34
N THR A 112 -2.48 7.38 -7.08
CA THR A 112 -1.61 7.86 -6.00
C THR A 112 -0.49 6.87 -5.72
N ILE A 113 -0.81 5.59 -5.52
CA ILE A 113 0.20 4.56 -5.30
C ILE A 113 1.03 4.29 -6.56
N LEU A 114 0.47 4.50 -7.76
CA LEU A 114 1.21 4.40 -9.01
C LEU A 114 2.31 5.46 -9.08
N ILE A 115 2.01 6.72 -8.74
CA ILE A 115 3.01 7.80 -8.71
C ILE A 115 4.09 7.51 -7.67
N ILE A 116 3.70 7.10 -6.47
CA ILE A 116 4.65 6.75 -5.39
C ILE A 116 5.53 5.57 -5.83
N SER A 117 4.97 4.60 -6.56
CA SER A 117 5.71 3.42 -7.01
C SER A 117 6.93 3.76 -7.87
N LEU A 118 6.93 4.89 -8.58
CA LEU A 118 8.06 5.36 -9.40
C LEU A 118 9.33 5.60 -8.58
N PHE A 119 9.18 5.92 -7.29
CA PHE A 119 10.27 6.16 -6.34
C PHE A 119 10.61 4.92 -5.52
N THR A 120 9.90 3.81 -5.76
CA THR A 120 10.14 2.53 -5.09
C THR A 120 10.59 1.51 -6.09
N ARG A 121 11.04 0.37 -5.56
CA ARG A 121 11.34 -0.79 -6.38
C ARG A 121 10.08 -1.58 -6.77
N PHE A 122 8.92 -1.33 -6.18
CA PHE A 122 7.72 -2.17 -6.34
C PHE A 122 6.93 -1.86 -7.61
N ARG A 123 6.44 -2.89 -8.30
CA ARG A 123 5.74 -2.80 -9.60
C ARG A 123 4.30 -3.26 -9.55
N TYR A 124 3.84 -3.88 -8.46
CA TYR A 124 2.43 -4.24 -8.31
C TYR A 124 1.44 -3.07 -8.50
N PRO A 125 1.76 -1.78 -8.18
CA PRO A 125 0.83 -0.68 -8.44
C PRO A 125 0.53 -0.46 -9.92
N VAL A 126 1.46 -0.84 -10.80
CA VAL A 126 1.25 -0.82 -12.26
C VAL A 126 0.23 -1.89 -12.66
N LEU A 127 0.34 -3.10 -12.13
CA LEU A 127 -0.65 -4.14 -12.40
C LEU A 127 -2.03 -3.73 -11.87
N TRP A 128 -2.07 -3.19 -10.64
CA TRP A 128 -3.31 -2.77 -10.01
C TRP A 128 -4.01 -1.67 -10.79
N SER A 129 -3.27 -0.73 -11.38
CA SER A 129 -3.87 0.35 -12.19
C SER A 129 -4.55 -0.16 -13.45
N PHE A 130 -4.14 -1.31 -14.01
CA PHE A 130 -4.87 -1.97 -15.10
C PHE A 130 -6.05 -2.78 -14.58
N LEU A 131 -5.87 -3.52 -13.47
CA LEU A 131 -6.91 -4.39 -12.92
C LEU A 131 -8.15 -3.62 -12.44
N VAL A 132 -7.97 -2.46 -11.78
CA VAL A 132 -9.09 -1.68 -11.21
C VAL A 132 -10.10 -1.19 -12.26
N PHE A 133 -9.71 -1.09 -13.54
CA PHE A 133 -10.64 -0.73 -14.61
C PHE A 133 -11.62 -1.87 -14.95
N LEU A 134 -11.31 -3.13 -14.64
CA LEU A 134 -12.24 -4.24 -14.88
C LEU A 134 -13.51 -4.07 -14.03
N SER A 135 -13.41 -3.51 -12.84
CA SER A 135 -14.55 -3.23 -11.96
C SER A 135 -15.51 -2.19 -12.49
N TYR A 136 -15.12 -1.39 -13.50
CA TYR A 136 -16.07 -0.50 -14.19
C TYR A 136 -17.06 -1.26 -15.07
N PHE A 137 -16.83 -2.55 -15.33
CA PHE A 137 -17.82 -3.39 -16.00
C PHE A 137 -19.15 -3.43 -15.24
N THR A 138 -19.15 -3.21 -13.92
CA THR A 138 -20.35 -3.11 -13.07
C THR A 138 -21.36 -2.06 -13.56
N TYR A 139 -20.88 -0.97 -14.16
CA TYR A 139 -21.73 0.11 -14.70
C TYR A 139 -22.60 -0.30 -15.89
N ARG A 140 -22.42 -1.53 -16.41
CA ARG A 140 -23.29 -2.09 -17.45
C ARG A 140 -24.64 -2.55 -16.90
N SER A 141 -24.73 -2.87 -15.61
CA SER A 141 -25.96 -3.39 -14.99
C SER A 141 -26.80 -2.24 -14.39
N GLU A 142 -28.12 -2.26 -14.60
CA GLU A 142 -29.03 -1.24 -14.05
C GLU A 142 -29.05 -1.23 -12.51
N ALA A 143 -28.67 -2.36 -11.89
CA ALA A 143 -28.60 -2.51 -10.44
C ALA A 143 -27.25 -2.09 -9.83
N PHE A 144 -26.27 -1.65 -10.64
CA PHE A 144 -24.89 -1.39 -10.20
C PHE A 144 -24.31 -2.54 -9.34
N ALA A 145 -24.71 -3.78 -9.64
CA ALA A 145 -24.34 -4.95 -8.87
C ALA A 145 -22.94 -5.42 -9.30
N GLU A 146 -21.98 -5.33 -8.39
CA GLU A 146 -20.62 -5.79 -8.66
C GLU A 146 -20.58 -7.29 -8.96
N SER A 147 -19.82 -7.66 -9.99
CA SER A 147 -19.57 -9.06 -10.26
C SER A 147 -18.51 -9.60 -9.31
N ASN A 148 -18.92 -10.46 -8.37
CA ASN A 148 -18.00 -11.15 -7.46
C ASN A 148 -16.88 -11.88 -8.21
N VAL A 149 -17.16 -12.41 -9.41
CA VAL A 149 -16.16 -13.14 -10.23
C VAL A 149 -15.05 -12.20 -10.70
N ILE A 150 -15.41 -11.00 -11.18
CA ILE A 150 -14.45 -9.99 -11.62
C ILE A 150 -13.60 -9.55 -10.42
N LEU A 151 -14.25 -9.24 -9.30
CA LEU A 151 -13.58 -8.77 -8.09
C LEU A 151 -12.61 -9.82 -7.52
N ILE A 152 -13.03 -11.08 -7.41
CA ILE A 152 -12.17 -12.18 -6.96
C ILE A 152 -10.97 -12.34 -7.91
N THR A 153 -11.18 -12.24 -9.22
CA THR A 153 -10.11 -12.36 -10.21
C THR A 153 -9.09 -11.23 -10.08
N GLU A 154 -9.56 -9.98 -9.96
CA GLU A 154 -8.70 -8.81 -9.77
C GLU A 154 -7.82 -8.96 -8.52
N TYR A 155 -8.43 -9.21 -7.37
CA TYR A 155 -7.71 -9.31 -6.11
C TYR A 155 -6.82 -10.56 -6.05
N PHE A 156 -7.22 -11.68 -6.65
CA PHE A 156 -6.37 -12.86 -6.75
C PHE A 156 -5.08 -12.60 -7.54
N LEU A 157 -5.18 -11.94 -8.70
CA LEU A 157 -4.02 -11.56 -9.49
C LEU A 157 -3.13 -10.56 -8.74
N LEU A 158 -3.74 -9.58 -8.08
CA LEU A 158 -3.03 -8.58 -7.28
C LEU A 158 -2.25 -9.22 -6.12
N TYR A 159 -2.90 -10.06 -5.30
CA TYR A 159 -2.26 -10.71 -4.16
C TYR A 159 -1.14 -11.67 -4.58
N THR A 160 -1.35 -12.40 -5.68
CA THR A 160 -0.33 -13.30 -6.24
C THR A 160 0.90 -12.50 -6.66
N PHE A 161 0.70 -11.37 -7.33
CA PHE A 161 1.80 -10.54 -7.81
C PHE A 161 2.52 -9.80 -6.69
N ILE A 162 1.80 -9.23 -5.71
CA ILE A 162 2.38 -8.64 -4.50
C ILE A 162 3.24 -9.68 -3.76
N SER A 163 2.70 -10.88 -3.55
CA SER A 163 3.41 -11.96 -2.88
C SER A 163 4.67 -12.36 -3.65
N PHE A 164 4.55 -12.56 -4.96
CA PHE A 164 5.70 -12.86 -5.82
C PHE A 164 6.78 -11.78 -5.72
N GLU A 165 6.41 -10.50 -5.75
CA GLU A 165 7.36 -9.40 -5.67
C GLU A 165 8.08 -9.35 -4.31
N LEU A 166 7.36 -9.54 -3.22
CA LEU A 166 7.94 -9.60 -1.87
C LEU A 166 8.91 -10.77 -1.71
N PHE A 167 8.53 -11.98 -2.17
CA PHE A 167 9.37 -13.18 -2.04
C PHE A 167 10.58 -13.17 -2.98
N TRP A 168 10.39 -12.79 -4.24
CA TRP A 168 11.46 -12.84 -5.25
C TRP A 168 12.51 -11.75 -5.02
N LYS A 169 12.06 -10.55 -4.63
CA LYS A 169 12.97 -9.40 -4.49
C LYS A 169 13.73 -9.41 -3.17
N GLY A 170 13.11 -9.87 -2.08
CA GLY A 170 13.80 -10.11 -0.81
C GLY A 170 14.96 -11.11 -0.94
N ARG A 171 14.88 -12.04 -1.90
CA ARG A 171 15.96 -13.00 -2.18
C ARG A 171 17.12 -12.38 -2.97
N ARG A 172 16.87 -11.44 -3.89
CA ARG A 172 17.93 -10.80 -4.69
C ARG A 172 18.80 -9.82 -3.90
N GLU A 173 18.20 -9.05 -2.98
CA GLU A 173 18.95 -8.08 -2.18
C GLU A 173 19.92 -8.74 -1.20
N ASN A 174 19.48 -9.82 -0.55
CA ASN A 174 20.34 -10.62 0.33
C ASN A 174 21.54 -11.22 -0.43
N VAL A 175 21.34 -11.70 -1.66
CA VAL A 175 22.42 -12.25 -2.49
C VAL A 175 23.36 -11.16 -3.00
N SER A 176 22.86 -9.97 -3.36
CA SER A 176 23.71 -8.85 -3.76
C SER A 176 24.56 -8.33 -2.60
N GLY A 177 23.98 -8.21 -1.40
CA GLY A 177 24.70 -7.76 -0.19
C GLY A 177 25.83 -8.72 0.20
N LEU A 178 25.58 -10.03 0.11
CA LEU A 178 26.61 -11.05 0.35
C LEU A 178 27.75 -10.96 -0.67
N ARG A 179 27.46 -10.70 -1.95
CA ARG A 179 28.48 -10.52 -2.98
C ARG A 179 29.33 -9.25 -2.78
N THR A 180 28.73 -8.13 -2.39
CA THR A 180 29.50 -6.90 -2.09
C THR A 180 30.36 -7.02 -0.84
N MET A 181 29.88 -7.71 0.21
CA MET A 181 30.71 -8.00 1.39
C MET A 181 31.86 -8.94 1.06
N HIS A 182 31.62 -9.96 0.24
CA HIS A 182 32.66 -10.88 -0.22
C HIS A 182 33.75 -10.15 -1.04
N ASP A 183 33.38 -9.29 -2.00
CA ASP A 183 34.35 -8.52 -2.79
C ASP A 183 35.15 -7.50 -1.94
N LYS A 184 34.50 -6.83 -0.96
CA LYS A 184 35.21 -5.96 -0.01
C LYS A 184 36.22 -6.72 0.83
N ASN A 185 35.86 -7.90 1.34
CA ASN A 185 36.77 -8.72 2.15
C ASN A 185 37.95 -9.24 1.33
N ILE A 186 37.75 -9.63 0.07
CA ILE A 186 38.86 -10.03 -0.83
C ILE A 186 39.82 -8.87 -1.08
N LYS A 187 39.30 -7.67 -1.39
CA LYS A 187 40.14 -6.49 -1.62
C LYS A 187 40.92 -6.07 -0.38
N HIS A 188 40.30 -6.06 0.81
CA HIS A 188 41.03 -5.76 2.05
C HIS A 188 42.06 -6.85 2.42
N GLY A 189 41.76 -8.12 2.14
CA GLY A 189 42.72 -9.22 2.33
C GLY A 189 43.96 -9.08 1.42
N ASN A 190 43.78 -8.73 0.15
CA ASN A 190 44.89 -8.55 -0.79
C ASN A 190 45.73 -7.31 -0.49
N VAL A 191 45.10 -6.17 -0.17
CA VAL A 191 45.84 -4.94 0.17
C VAL A 191 46.65 -5.11 1.46
N SER A 192 46.10 -5.79 2.47
CA SER A 192 46.81 -6.03 3.73
C SER A 192 47.99 -7.00 3.58
N SER A 193 47.91 -7.97 2.66
CA SER A 193 49.01 -8.89 2.36
C SER A 193 50.11 -8.23 1.52
N GLU A 194 49.76 -7.46 0.49
CA GLU A 194 50.73 -6.68 -0.30
C GLU A 194 51.49 -5.68 0.55
N THR A 195 50.80 -4.92 1.41
CA THR A 195 51.45 -3.93 2.31
C THR A 195 52.43 -4.59 3.30
N ARG A 196 52.18 -5.86 3.66
CA ARG A 196 53.01 -6.63 4.60
C ARG A 196 54.26 -7.17 3.92
N ILE A 197 54.13 -7.66 2.70
CA ILE A 197 55.26 -8.09 1.84
C ILE A 197 56.16 -6.89 1.52
N ASP A 198 55.56 -5.76 1.18
CA ASP A 198 56.26 -4.52 0.82
C ASP A 198 56.99 -3.86 2.02
N ARG A 199 56.52 -4.11 3.26
CA ARG A 199 57.25 -3.77 4.49
C ARG A 199 58.42 -4.71 4.75
N GLN A 200 58.24 -6.02 4.57
CA GLN A 200 59.32 -6.98 4.75
C GLN A 200 60.48 -6.73 3.77
N HIS A 201 60.19 -6.45 2.50
CA HIS A 201 61.26 -6.11 1.54
C HIS A 201 62.05 -4.86 1.94
N ARG A 202 61.37 -3.80 2.42
CA ARG A 202 62.04 -2.58 2.92
C ARG A 202 62.87 -2.77 4.18
N GLU A 203 62.63 -3.82 4.96
CA GLU A 203 63.45 -4.18 6.13
C GLU A 203 64.71 -4.96 5.76
N TYR A 204 64.71 -5.72 4.65
CA TYR A 204 65.89 -6.44 4.16
C TYR A 204 66.86 -5.56 3.35
N ASP A 205 66.39 -4.45 2.80
CA ASP A 205 67.21 -3.49 2.03
C ASP A 205 67.97 -2.46 2.92
N LYS A 206 67.93 -2.60 4.25
CA LYS A 206 68.67 -1.78 5.22
C LYS A 206 69.76 -2.59 5.92
#